data_AF-M5SZ43-F1
#
_entry.id   AF-M5SZ43-F1
#
_cell.length_a   1.000
_cell.length_b   1.000
_cell.length_c   1.000
_cell.angle_alpha   90.00
_cell.angle_beta   90.00
_cell.angle_gamma   90.00
#
_symmetry.space_group_name_H-M   'P 1'
#
loop_
_entity.id
_entity.type
_entity.pdbx_description
1 polymer ?
#
loop_
_entity_poly.entity_id
_entity_poly.type
_entity_poly.pdbx_seq_one_letter_code
_entity_poly.pdbx_strand_id
1 'polypeptide(L)'
;MLNNLNLDANRVKLCVLLALLFATTNTSAQSQNTARDRQRMTHLRQLSDALIPLHQKMRPVQPGDWLASHNEKGQTFTRYVRSNPITLTATRNVLYVLPMGEFDEERHKIVELSAEFLSIYFNCRVETLDSLAIDDVVPADARRVHPEWGMPQIRSTYVLEKMLPARVPKDAVALICFTTSDLYPDDDWNFVFGQATYRDRVGVWSLYRNGDPESNFQLCLKRTLRIATHETGHMFSVSHCTAYECNMCGSNSLSESDRRPLYLCPNCVAKIIWSTNSDPVERFEKLLGFCQKHELDDEAEYYANALKATRR
;
A
#
# COMPACT_ATOMS: atom_id res chain seq x y z
N MET A 1 -46.41 -49.81 31.11
CA MET A 1 -45.04 -50.33 30.87
C MET A 1 -44.10 -49.15 30.84
N LEU A 2 -43.29 -49.03 31.90
CA LEU A 2 -42.08 -48.21 31.93
C LEU A 2 -41.02 -48.84 31.01
N ASN A 3 -40.02 -48.04 30.62
CA ASN A 3 -38.79 -48.33 29.82
C ASN A 3 -38.84 -47.64 28.45
N ASN A 4 -37.87 -46.84 27.99
CA ASN A 4 -36.49 -46.59 28.41
C ASN A 4 -36.09 -45.19 27.93
N LEU A 5 -35.85 -44.25 28.85
CA LEU A 5 -35.02 -43.07 28.60
C LEU A 5 -33.62 -43.44 29.08
N ASN A 6 -32.79 -43.94 28.16
CA ASN A 6 -31.35 -44.04 28.39
C ASN A 6 -30.64 -43.54 27.12
N LEU A 7 -30.89 -42.27 26.80
CA LEU A 7 -30.04 -41.49 25.91
C LEU A 7 -28.73 -41.18 26.66
N ASP A 8 -27.89 -42.21 26.68
CA ASP A 8 -26.43 -42.18 26.60
C ASP A 8 -25.76 -40.90 27.13
N ALA A 9 -25.68 -40.80 28.47
CA ALA A 9 -24.96 -39.75 29.18
C ALA A 9 -23.49 -39.60 28.72
N ASN A 10 -22.93 -40.60 28.03
CA ASN A 10 -21.59 -40.56 27.44
C ASN A 10 -21.52 -39.72 26.16
N ARG A 11 -22.58 -39.65 25.35
CA ARG A 11 -22.61 -38.81 24.13
C ARG A 11 -22.72 -37.33 24.47
N VAL A 12 -23.51 -36.97 25.48
CA VAL A 12 -23.62 -35.58 25.96
C VAL A 12 -22.29 -35.15 26.61
N LYS A 13 -21.66 -36.01 27.41
CA LYS A 13 -20.32 -35.74 27.98
C LYS A 13 -19.25 -35.58 26.90
N LEU A 14 -19.28 -36.37 25.82
CA LEU A 14 -18.30 -36.27 24.72
C LEU A 14 -18.48 -34.97 23.91
N CYS A 15 -19.71 -34.55 23.61
CA CYS A 15 -19.99 -33.27 22.95
C CYS A 15 -19.61 -32.06 23.83
N VAL A 16 -19.84 -32.12 25.14
CA VAL A 16 -19.43 -31.07 26.08
C VAL A 16 -17.91 -31.02 26.26
N LEU A 17 -17.22 -32.18 26.32
CA LEU A 17 -15.75 -32.23 26.34
C LEU A 17 -15.15 -31.68 25.04
N LEU A 18 -15.70 -32.02 23.87
CA LEU A 18 -15.25 -31.48 22.59
C LEU A 18 -15.46 -29.95 22.53
N ALA A 19 -16.62 -29.43 22.93
CA ALA A 19 -16.88 -27.99 22.97
C ALA A 19 -15.95 -27.24 23.96
N LEU A 20 -15.64 -27.84 25.12
CA LEU A 20 -14.69 -27.28 26.09
C LEU A 20 -13.24 -27.37 25.59
N LEU A 21 -12.85 -28.42 24.88
CA LEU A 21 -11.54 -28.55 24.21
C LEU A 21 -11.38 -27.55 23.07
N PHE A 22 -12.43 -27.32 22.26
CA PHE A 22 -12.43 -26.27 21.23
C PHE A 22 -12.43 -24.85 21.82
N ALA A 23 -13.13 -24.61 22.93
CA ALA A 23 -13.12 -23.31 23.60
C ALA A 23 -11.78 -22.99 24.30
N THR A 24 -11.16 -23.98 24.93
CA THR A 24 -9.86 -23.82 25.61
C THR A 24 -8.71 -23.65 24.61
N THR A 25 -8.70 -24.40 23.50
CA THR A 25 -7.71 -24.24 22.41
C THR A 25 -7.82 -22.88 21.70
N ASN A 26 -9.04 -22.38 21.45
CA ASN A 26 -9.24 -21.03 20.91
C ASN A 26 -8.76 -19.94 21.87
N THR A 27 -9.02 -20.08 23.17
CA THR A 27 -8.58 -19.10 24.18
C THR A 27 -7.06 -19.10 24.33
N SER A 28 -6.40 -20.26 24.27
CA SER A 28 -4.93 -20.34 24.28
C SER A 28 -4.30 -19.79 23.00
N ALA A 29 -4.84 -20.10 21.82
CA ALA A 29 -4.32 -19.59 20.55
C ALA A 29 -4.53 -18.07 20.42
N GLN A 30 -5.67 -17.55 20.87
CA GLN A 30 -5.96 -16.12 20.87
C GLN A 30 -5.11 -15.37 21.90
N SER A 31 -4.89 -15.92 23.09
CA SER A 31 -3.99 -15.32 24.08
C SER A 31 -2.52 -15.34 23.63
N GLN A 32 -2.05 -16.40 22.97
CA GLN A 32 -0.70 -16.47 22.39
C GLN A 32 -0.52 -15.46 21.25
N ASN A 33 -1.50 -15.31 20.36
CA ASN A 33 -1.47 -14.29 19.31
C ASN A 33 -1.38 -12.88 19.91
N THR A 34 -2.14 -12.57 20.97
CA THR A 34 -2.04 -11.25 21.63
C THR A 34 -0.70 -11.01 22.33
N ALA A 35 -0.03 -12.04 22.85
CA ALA A 35 1.30 -11.91 23.44
C ALA A 35 2.36 -11.64 22.38
N ARG A 36 2.33 -12.39 21.27
CA ARG A 36 3.21 -12.19 20.10
C ARG A 36 3.02 -10.80 19.50
N ASP A 37 1.77 -10.36 19.35
CA ASP A 37 1.45 -9.04 18.82
C ASP A 37 1.95 -7.91 19.73
N ARG A 38 1.83 -8.06 21.06
CA ARG A 38 2.43 -7.11 22.01
C ARG A 38 3.95 -7.03 21.86
N GLN A 39 4.64 -8.16 21.73
CA GLN A 39 6.09 -8.17 21.52
C GLN A 39 6.48 -7.51 20.19
N ARG A 40 5.78 -7.83 19.10
CA ARG A 40 5.98 -7.19 17.78
C ARG A 40 5.76 -5.68 17.86
N MET A 41 4.70 -5.23 18.53
CA MET A 41 4.43 -3.81 18.72
C MET A 41 5.54 -3.10 19.50
N THR A 42 6.08 -3.73 20.55
CA THR A 42 7.21 -3.16 21.32
C THR A 42 8.46 -3.03 20.45
N HIS A 43 8.81 -4.07 19.71
CA HIS A 43 9.97 -4.03 18.81
C HIS A 43 9.84 -2.95 17.73
N LEU A 44 8.66 -2.83 17.11
CA LEU A 44 8.42 -1.82 16.08
C LEU A 44 8.37 -0.38 16.63
N ARG A 45 8.05 -0.20 17.90
CA ARG A 45 8.21 1.10 18.58
C ARG A 45 9.68 1.44 18.78
N GLN A 46 10.49 0.49 19.26
CA GLN A 46 11.94 0.69 19.40
C GLN A 46 12.60 1.01 18.05
N LEU A 47 12.22 0.29 16.99
CA LEU A 47 12.65 0.62 15.63
C LEU A 47 12.22 2.03 15.24
N SER A 48 10.95 2.39 15.49
CA SER A 48 10.46 3.74 15.19
C SER A 48 11.31 4.80 15.89
N ASP A 49 11.58 4.61 17.18
CA ASP A 49 12.36 5.54 18.00
C ASP A 49 13.79 5.70 17.46
N ALA A 50 14.43 4.60 17.05
CA ALA A 50 15.76 4.63 16.43
C ALA A 50 15.80 5.40 15.10
N LEU A 51 14.68 5.41 14.36
CA LEU A 51 14.57 6.10 13.07
C LEU A 51 14.18 7.58 13.21
N ILE A 52 13.62 8.03 14.34
CA ILE A 52 13.18 9.43 14.54
C ILE A 52 14.25 10.46 14.17
N PRO A 53 15.54 10.32 14.57
CA PRO A 53 16.57 11.32 14.25
C PRO A 53 16.84 11.52 12.76
N LEU A 54 16.44 10.56 11.92
CA LEU A 54 16.65 10.63 10.47
C LEU A 54 15.51 11.34 9.72
N HIS A 55 14.49 11.84 10.43
CA HIS A 55 13.27 12.35 9.80
C HIS A 55 12.90 13.76 10.24
N GLN A 56 12.46 14.54 9.27
CA GLN A 56 11.87 15.85 9.50
C GLN A 56 10.39 15.72 9.89
N LYS A 57 9.99 16.42 10.95
CA LYS A 57 8.56 16.60 11.28
C LYS A 57 7.86 17.33 10.13
N MET A 58 6.54 17.12 10.01
CA MET A 58 5.74 17.79 9.00
C MET A 58 5.99 19.31 9.04
N ARG A 59 6.45 19.88 7.93
CA ARG A 59 6.69 21.33 7.81
C ARG A 59 5.37 22.11 7.88
N PRO A 60 5.42 23.44 8.14
CA PRO A 60 4.24 24.29 8.03
C PRO A 60 3.57 24.15 6.67
N VAL A 61 2.25 24.01 6.66
CA VAL A 61 1.41 23.87 5.47
C VAL A 61 1.51 25.15 4.63
N GLN A 62 1.79 25.01 3.32
CA GLN A 62 1.83 26.13 2.39
C GLN A 62 0.49 26.32 1.68
N PRO A 63 0.15 27.53 1.20
CA PRO A 63 -1.02 27.71 0.34
C PRO A 63 -1.00 26.75 -0.86
N GLY A 64 -2.08 26.02 -1.06
CA GLY A 64 -2.21 25.02 -2.12
C GLY A 64 -1.74 23.60 -1.77
N ASP A 65 -1.00 23.41 -0.67
CA ASP A 65 -0.67 22.06 -0.16
C ASP A 65 -1.94 21.29 0.21
N TRP A 66 -1.89 19.94 0.16
CA TRP A 66 -3.03 19.06 0.46
C TRP A 66 -3.72 19.41 1.78
N LEU A 67 -2.93 19.58 2.84
CA LEU A 67 -3.43 19.87 4.19
C LEU A 67 -3.96 21.29 4.37
N ALA A 68 -3.82 22.18 3.37
CA ALA A 68 -4.45 23.50 3.39
C ALA A 68 -5.96 23.41 3.14
N SER A 69 -6.40 22.40 2.39
CA SER A 69 -7.79 22.19 2.01
C SER A 69 -8.42 20.94 2.63
N HIS A 70 -7.60 20.02 3.17
CA HIS A 70 -8.05 18.75 3.73
C HIS A 70 -7.65 18.60 5.19
N ASN A 71 -8.64 18.54 6.09
CA ASN A 71 -8.39 18.32 7.51
C ASN A 71 -8.21 16.83 7.82
N GLU A 72 -6.98 16.41 8.05
CA GLU A 72 -6.62 15.02 8.31
C GLU A 72 -6.05 14.81 9.70
N LYS A 73 -6.71 13.95 10.50
CA LYS A 73 -6.24 13.59 11.85
C LYS A 73 -4.98 12.72 11.83
N GLY A 74 -4.59 12.19 10.67
CA GLY A 74 -3.55 11.18 10.52
C GLY A 74 -3.88 9.86 11.23
N GLN A 75 -2.90 8.96 11.21
CA GLN A 75 -3.01 7.62 11.76
C GLN A 75 -1.70 7.23 12.45
N THR A 76 -1.73 7.06 13.77
CA THR A 76 -0.59 6.53 14.53
C THR A 76 -0.44 5.02 14.32
N PHE A 77 0.74 4.46 14.59
CA PHE A 77 0.99 3.02 14.49
C PHE A 77 0.03 2.22 15.39
N THR A 78 -0.21 2.66 16.62
CA THR A 78 -1.18 2.03 17.52
C THR A 78 -2.60 2.06 16.96
N ARG A 79 -3.03 3.17 16.34
CA ARG A 79 -4.35 3.27 15.69
C ARG A 79 -4.44 2.36 14.46
N TYR A 80 -3.36 2.26 13.69
CA TYR A 80 -3.26 1.38 12.54
C TYR A 80 -3.47 -0.09 12.93
N VAL A 81 -2.70 -0.59 13.92
CA VAL A 81 -2.85 -1.98 14.41
C VAL A 81 -4.28 -2.26 14.89
N ARG A 82 -4.88 -1.32 15.65
CA ARG A 82 -6.27 -1.43 16.13
C ARG A 82 -7.32 -1.41 15.03
N SER A 83 -6.99 -0.92 13.84
CA SER A 83 -7.92 -0.87 12.71
C SER A 83 -8.09 -2.22 11.98
N ASN A 84 -7.37 -3.25 12.43
CA ASN A 84 -7.28 -4.56 11.78
C ASN A 84 -6.89 -4.43 10.30
N PRO A 85 -5.67 -3.95 10.03
CA PRO A 85 -5.24 -3.59 8.69
C PRO A 85 -5.12 -4.82 7.81
N ILE A 86 -5.11 -4.62 6.48
CA ILE A 86 -4.75 -5.69 5.55
C ILE A 86 -3.29 -6.08 5.79
N THR A 87 -3.05 -7.38 6.00
CA THR A 87 -1.73 -7.96 6.18
C THR A 87 -1.52 -9.10 5.19
N LEU A 88 -0.25 -9.41 4.89
CA LEU A 88 0.10 -10.65 4.20
C LEU A 88 -0.35 -11.84 5.05
N THR A 89 -0.85 -12.88 4.39
CA THR A 89 -1.28 -14.14 5.02
C THR A 89 -0.73 -15.31 4.21
N ALA A 90 -0.80 -16.52 4.74
CA ALA A 90 -0.36 -17.71 4.01
C ALA A 90 -1.09 -17.93 2.67
N THR A 91 -2.32 -17.42 2.54
CA THR A 91 -3.17 -17.61 1.35
C THR A 91 -3.37 -16.35 0.52
N ARG A 92 -2.96 -15.17 1.03
CA ARG A 92 -3.05 -13.88 0.33
C ARG A 92 -1.74 -13.14 0.53
N ASN A 93 -0.82 -13.30 -0.41
CA ASN A 93 0.56 -12.83 -0.30
C ASN A 93 1.17 -12.37 -1.63
N VAL A 94 0.36 -12.27 -2.69
CA VAL A 94 0.82 -11.78 -4.00
C VAL A 94 0.20 -10.41 -4.28
N LEU A 95 1.03 -9.43 -4.64
CA LEU A 95 0.58 -8.14 -5.15
C LEU A 95 0.55 -8.22 -6.69
N TYR A 96 -0.60 -7.95 -7.28
CA TYR A 96 -0.75 -7.97 -8.74
C TYR A 96 -0.65 -6.56 -9.30
N VAL A 97 0.12 -6.40 -10.38
CA VAL A 97 0.19 -5.18 -11.18
C VAL A 97 -0.53 -5.44 -12.51
N LEU A 98 -1.48 -4.58 -12.87
CA LEU A 98 -2.25 -4.69 -14.11
C LEU A 98 -1.99 -3.47 -15.00
N PRO A 99 -1.17 -3.60 -16.05
CA PRO A 99 -1.02 -2.56 -17.06
C PRO A 99 -2.33 -2.31 -17.82
N MET A 100 -2.64 -1.06 -18.13
CA MET A 100 -3.82 -0.67 -18.87
C MET A 100 -3.57 0.56 -19.76
N GLY A 101 -3.64 0.37 -21.06
CA GLY A 101 -3.33 1.36 -22.09
C GLY A 101 -2.10 0.98 -22.92
N GLU A 102 -1.62 1.96 -23.68
CA GLU A 102 -0.47 1.80 -24.57
C GLU A 102 0.83 2.10 -23.82
N PHE A 103 1.85 1.27 -24.02
CA PHE A 103 3.17 1.38 -23.40
C PHE A 103 4.23 1.23 -24.48
N ASP A 104 5.11 2.22 -24.60
CA ASP A 104 6.37 2.07 -25.32
C ASP A 104 7.41 1.36 -24.44
N GLU A 105 8.61 1.16 -25.00
CA GLU A 105 9.71 0.47 -24.33
C GLU A 105 10.09 1.12 -22.98
N GLU A 106 10.17 2.45 -22.94
CA GLU A 106 10.55 3.20 -21.74
C GLU A 106 9.46 3.13 -20.65
N ARG A 107 8.19 3.26 -21.02
CA ARG A 107 7.05 3.11 -20.09
C ARG A 107 6.93 1.69 -19.59
N HIS A 108 7.15 0.69 -20.45
CA HIS A 108 7.26 -0.71 -20.03
C HIS A 108 8.37 -0.88 -19.01
N LYS A 109 9.54 -0.26 -19.25
CA LYS A 109 10.66 -0.35 -18.31
C LYS A 109 10.33 0.25 -16.95
N ILE A 110 9.62 1.37 -16.91
CA ILE A 110 9.15 1.98 -15.66
C ILE A 110 8.18 1.04 -14.92
N VAL A 111 7.27 0.36 -15.60
CA VAL A 111 6.35 -0.61 -14.99
C VAL A 111 7.14 -1.76 -14.35
N GLU A 112 8.12 -2.32 -15.07
CA GLU A 112 8.98 -3.40 -14.57
C GLU A 112 9.73 -3.00 -13.30
N LEU A 113 10.40 -1.84 -13.33
CA LEU A 113 11.15 -1.33 -12.18
C LEU A 113 10.24 -1.00 -11.01
N SER A 114 9.03 -0.49 -11.28
CA SER A 114 8.03 -0.24 -10.25
C SER A 114 7.56 -1.55 -9.61
N ALA A 115 7.34 -2.61 -10.40
CA ALA A 115 6.98 -3.93 -9.88
C ALA A 115 8.11 -4.55 -9.03
N GLU A 116 9.37 -4.46 -9.48
CA GLU A 116 10.55 -4.86 -8.69
C GLU A 116 10.61 -4.10 -7.37
N PHE A 117 10.45 -2.77 -7.41
CA PHE A 117 10.48 -1.94 -6.22
C PHE A 117 9.34 -2.26 -5.26
N LEU A 118 8.11 -2.46 -5.74
CA LEU A 118 6.96 -2.84 -4.91
C LEU A 118 7.17 -4.18 -4.19
N SER A 119 7.78 -5.15 -4.88
CA SER A 119 8.13 -6.46 -4.31
C SER A 119 9.06 -6.29 -3.10
N ILE A 120 10.06 -5.42 -3.23
CA ILE A 120 11.00 -5.09 -2.16
C ILE A 120 10.31 -4.27 -1.05
N TYR A 121 9.57 -3.22 -1.42
CA TYR A 121 8.99 -2.24 -0.51
C TYR A 121 7.95 -2.87 0.43
N PHE A 122 7.16 -3.80 -0.10
CA PHE A 122 6.10 -4.52 0.62
C PHE A 122 6.47 -5.97 0.96
N ASN A 123 7.71 -6.40 0.69
CA ASN A 123 8.22 -7.73 1.02
C ASN A 123 7.27 -8.86 0.61
N CYS A 124 6.78 -8.81 -0.62
CA CYS A 124 5.81 -9.77 -1.14
C CYS A 124 6.07 -10.06 -2.62
N ARG A 125 5.58 -11.21 -3.10
CA ARG A 125 5.68 -11.54 -4.53
C ARG A 125 4.86 -10.53 -5.32
N VAL A 126 5.44 -9.99 -6.39
CA VAL A 126 4.71 -9.20 -7.37
C VAL A 126 4.56 -9.98 -8.67
N GLU A 127 3.35 -10.01 -9.21
CA GLU A 127 3.08 -10.57 -10.53
C GLU A 127 2.42 -9.52 -11.42
N THR A 128 2.93 -9.38 -12.64
CA THR A 128 2.35 -8.49 -13.65
C THR A 128 1.39 -9.29 -14.52
N LEU A 129 0.16 -8.80 -14.66
CA LEU A 129 -0.87 -9.37 -15.52
C LEU A 129 -0.73 -8.87 -16.96
N ASP A 130 -1.41 -9.52 -17.89
CA ASP A 130 -1.50 -9.06 -19.28
C ASP A 130 -2.12 -7.66 -19.36
N SER A 131 -1.57 -6.83 -20.25
CA SER A 131 -2.06 -5.47 -20.46
C SER A 131 -3.49 -5.48 -21.01
N LEU A 132 -4.29 -4.50 -20.58
CA LEU A 132 -5.64 -4.27 -21.09
C LEU A 132 -5.70 -3.02 -21.96
N ALA A 133 -6.35 -3.10 -23.11
CA ALA A 133 -6.69 -1.91 -23.88
C ALA A 133 -7.80 -1.12 -23.16
N ILE A 134 -7.64 0.20 -23.08
CA ILE A 134 -8.60 1.08 -22.39
C ILE A 134 -10.00 0.99 -23.02
N ASP A 135 -10.05 0.87 -24.36
CA ASP A 135 -11.26 0.70 -25.18
C ASP A 135 -12.08 -0.55 -24.88
N ASP A 136 -11.43 -1.60 -24.38
CA ASP A 136 -12.12 -2.84 -24.06
C ASP A 136 -12.74 -2.86 -22.66
N VAL A 137 -12.26 -2.01 -21.75
CA VAL A 137 -12.58 -2.14 -20.31
C VAL A 137 -13.14 -0.88 -19.66
N VAL A 138 -12.92 0.30 -20.24
CA VAL A 138 -13.46 1.58 -19.75
C VAL A 138 -14.52 2.10 -20.72
N PRO A 139 -15.81 2.16 -20.35
CA PRO A 139 -16.88 2.63 -21.22
C PRO A 139 -16.83 4.15 -21.42
N ALA A 140 -17.55 4.65 -22.43
CA ALA A 140 -17.53 6.07 -22.82
C ALA A 140 -18.01 7.03 -21.71
N ASP A 141 -18.94 6.61 -20.86
CA ASP A 141 -19.47 7.39 -19.72
C ASP A 141 -18.50 7.43 -18.51
N ALA A 142 -17.47 6.57 -18.52
CA ALA A 142 -16.35 6.60 -17.59
C ALA A 142 -15.11 7.32 -18.17
N ARG A 143 -15.30 8.12 -19.22
CA ARG A 143 -14.26 8.92 -19.87
C ARG A 143 -14.72 10.35 -20.02
N ARG A 144 -13.77 11.27 -20.06
CA ARG A 144 -14.02 12.65 -20.44
C ARG A 144 -12.83 13.25 -21.16
N VAL A 145 -13.07 14.40 -21.77
CA VAL A 145 -12.01 15.35 -22.12
C VAL A 145 -12.02 16.42 -21.04
N HIS A 146 -10.88 16.72 -20.43
CA HIS A 146 -10.83 17.73 -19.38
C HIS A 146 -11.35 19.08 -19.90
N PRO A 147 -12.29 19.72 -19.19
CA PRO A 147 -13.02 20.87 -19.73
C PRO A 147 -12.10 22.06 -20.06
N GLU A 148 -11.02 22.25 -19.29
CA GLU A 148 -10.10 23.37 -19.50
C GLU A 148 -8.82 23.05 -20.30
N TRP A 149 -8.29 21.82 -20.21
CA TRP A 149 -6.95 21.49 -20.72
C TRP A 149 -7.01 20.55 -21.92
N GLY A 150 -8.20 20.05 -22.28
CA GLY A 150 -8.41 19.30 -23.52
C GLY A 150 -7.81 17.90 -23.58
N MET A 151 -7.22 17.40 -22.49
CA MET A 151 -6.66 16.04 -22.47
C MET A 151 -7.72 14.98 -22.17
N PRO A 152 -7.63 13.76 -22.75
CA PRO A 152 -8.49 12.64 -22.39
C PRO A 152 -8.18 12.15 -20.98
N GLN A 153 -9.22 11.82 -20.22
CA GLN A 153 -9.12 11.26 -18.87
C GLN A 153 -10.10 10.10 -18.70
N ILE A 154 -9.74 9.16 -17.83
CA ILE A 154 -10.61 8.05 -17.43
C ILE A 154 -10.98 8.18 -15.94
N ARG A 155 -12.19 7.72 -15.58
CA ARG A 155 -12.72 7.84 -14.23
C ARG A 155 -12.08 6.82 -13.30
N SER A 156 -11.26 7.25 -12.34
CA SER A 156 -10.56 6.35 -11.40
C SER A 156 -11.53 5.55 -10.53
N THR A 157 -12.66 6.15 -10.12
CA THR A 157 -13.69 5.45 -9.35
C THR A 157 -14.36 4.32 -10.14
N TYR A 158 -14.54 4.45 -11.46
CA TYR A 158 -14.99 3.34 -12.30
C TYR A 158 -13.98 2.19 -12.30
N VAL A 159 -12.69 2.51 -12.46
CA VAL A 159 -11.61 1.51 -12.42
C VAL A 159 -11.63 0.74 -11.10
N LEU A 160 -11.73 1.45 -9.97
CA LEU A 160 -11.71 0.86 -8.63
C LEU A 160 -12.97 0.08 -8.28
N GLU A 161 -14.16 0.57 -8.63
CA GLU A 161 -15.42 0.03 -8.12
C GLU A 161 -16.08 -0.98 -9.07
N LYS A 162 -15.78 -0.90 -10.37
CA LYS A 162 -16.43 -1.74 -11.39
C LYS A 162 -15.44 -2.69 -12.07
N MET A 163 -14.28 -2.19 -12.48
CA MET A 163 -13.36 -2.96 -13.31
C MET A 163 -12.48 -3.91 -12.48
N LEU A 164 -11.75 -3.41 -11.48
CA LEU A 164 -10.78 -4.22 -10.73
C LEU A 164 -11.39 -5.29 -9.81
N PRO A 165 -12.52 -5.07 -9.11
CA PRO A 165 -13.03 -6.07 -8.16
C PRO A 165 -13.33 -7.44 -8.80
N ALA A 166 -13.73 -7.46 -10.06
CA ALA A 166 -13.99 -8.70 -10.81
C ALA A 166 -12.70 -9.44 -11.24
N ARG A 167 -11.53 -8.82 -11.08
CA ARG A 167 -10.23 -9.29 -11.58
C ARG A 167 -9.25 -9.68 -10.49
N VAL A 168 -9.57 -9.44 -9.21
CA VAL A 168 -8.66 -9.73 -8.09
C VAL A 168 -8.42 -11.24 -7.99
N PRO A 169 -7.19 -11.73 -8.19
CA PRO A 169 -6.88 -13.14 -8.01
C PRO A 169 -7.13 -13.61 -6.56
N LYS A 170 -7.39 -14.90 -6.37
CA LYS A 170 -7.78 -15.45 -5.06
C LYS A 170 -6.66 -15.33 -4.02
N ASP A 171 -5.41 -15.46 -4.44
CA ASP A 171 -4.20 -15.33 -3.64
C ASP A 171 -3.64 -13.90 -3.58
N ALA A 172 -4.35 -12.94 -4.18
CA ALA A 172 -3.95 -11.55 -4.14
C ALA A 172 -4.10 -10.98 -2.73
N VAL A 173 -3.00 -10.43 -2.19
CA VAL A 173 -3.10 -9.44 -1.12
C VAL A 173 -3.70 -8.15 -1.66
N ALA A 174 -3.42 -7.81 -2.91
CA ALA A 174 -3.84 -6.57 -3.55
C ALA A 174 -3.71 -6.67 -5.09
N LEU A 175 -4.52 -5.90 -5.81
CA LEU A 175 -4.43 -5.70 -7.27
C LEU A 175 -4.39 -4.21 -7.58
N ILE A 176 -3.32 -3.75 -8.22
CA ILE A 176 -3.18 -2.35 -8.58
C ILE A 176 -3.03 -2.17 -10.09
N CYS A 177 -3.84 -1.28 -10.65
CA CYS A 177 -3.82 -0.94 -12.06
C CYS A 177 -2.81 0.17 -12.33
N PHE A 178 -2.02 -0.02 -13.37
CA PHE A 178 -1.09 0.96 -13.89
C PHE A 178 -1.64 1.46 -15.22
N THR A 179 -1.94 2.75 -15.34
CA THR A 179 -2.45 3.30 -16.61
C THR A 179 -1.57 4.40 -17.18
N THR A 180 -1.51 4.50 -18.51
CA THR A 180 -0.89 5.63 -19.21
C THR A 180 -1.85 6.79 -19.45
N SER A 181 -3.15 6.60 -19.18
CA SER A 181 -4.15 7.66 -19.27
C SER A 181 -4.26 8.49 -18.00
N ASP A 182 -4.63 9.75 -18.15
CA ASP A 182 -4.91 10.64 -17.03
C ASP A 182 -6.16 10.20 -16.26
N LEU A 183 -6.20 10.49 -14.97
CA LEU A 183 -7.26 10.03 -14.07
C LEU A 183 -8.06 11.18 -13.48
N TYR A 184 -9.37 10.98 -13.30
CA TYR A 184 -10.21 11.87 -12.51
C TYR A 184 -11.15 11.08 -11.58
N PRO A 185 -11.34 11.51 -10.33
CA PRO A 185 -12.17 10.77 -9.36
C PRO A 185 -13.66 11.10 -9.49
N ASP A 186 -13.97 12.36 -9.78
CA ASP A 186 -15.32 12.92 -9.82
C ASP A 186 -15.37 14.14 -10.76
N ASP A 187 -16.56 14.55 -11.16
CA ASP A 187 -16.79 15.60 -12.15
C ASP A 187 -16.27 16.97 -11.67
N ASP A 188 -16.29 17.21 -10.36
CA ASP A 188 -15.83 18.46 -9.73
C ASP A 188 -14.30 18.52 -9.51
N TRP A 189 -13.55 17.48 -9.89
CA TRP A 189 -12.10 17.40 -9.70
C TRP A 189 -11.34 17.53 -11.01
N ASN A 190 -10.17 18.17 -11.00
CA ASN A 190 -9.31 18.28 -12.18
C ASN A 190 -8.70 16.92 -12.56
N PHE A 191 -7.96 16.31 -11.62
CA PHE A 191 -7.33 15.00 -11.81
C PHE A 191 -6.88 14.41 -10.47
N VAL A 192 -6.44 13.15 -10.50
CA VAL A 192 -5.65 12.51 -9.43
C VAL A 192 -4.44 11.80 -10.04
N PHE A 193 -3.34 11.68 -9.30
CA PHE A 193 -2.18 10.88 -9.73
C PHE A 193 -2.45 9.37 -9.61
N GLY A 194 -3.27 9.02 -8.64
CA GLY A 194 -3.72 7.68 -8.35
C GLY A 194 -4.84 7.72 -7.34
N GLN A 195 -5.45 6.57 -7.11
CA GLN A 195 -6.48 6.39 -6.09
C GLN A 195 -6.50 4.92 -5.68
N ALA A 196 -6.65 4.67 -4.38
CA ALA A 196 -6.75 3.32 -3.86
C ALA A 196 -7.80 3.18 -2.76
N THR A 197 -8.31 1.95 -2.64
CA THR A 197 -9.25 1.56 -1.59
C THR A 197 -8.50 1.11 -0.35
N TYR A 198 -8.98 1.48 0.84
CA TYR A 198 -8.35 1.09 2.11
C TYR A 198 -8.59 -0.38 2.50
N ARG A 199 -9.60 -1.03 1.91
CA ARG A 199 -10.11 -2.35 2.34
C ARG A 199 -10.42 -3.31 1.20
N ASP A 200 -10.84 -2.81 0.04
CA ASP A 200 -11.20 -3.65 -1.11
C ASP A 200 -9.96 -4.18 -1.86
N ARG A 201 -8.78 -3.70 -1.47
CA ARG A 201 -7.47 -4.18 -1.93
C ARG A 201 -7.26 -3.95 -3.42
N VAL A 202 -7.86 -2.88 -3.94
CA VAL A 202 -7.70 -2.40 -5.30
C VAL A 202 -7.21 -0.96 -5.33
N GLY A 203 -6.39 -0.64 -6.33
CA GLY A 203 -5.83 0.68 -6.56
C GLY A 203 -5.61 0.95 -8.05
N VAL A 204 -5.43 2.21 -8.41
CA VAL A 204 -5.01 2.63 -9.75
C VAL A 204 -4.05 3.80 -9.63
N TRP A 205 -2.98 3.83 -10.43
CA TRP A 205 -2.15 5.02 -10.60
C TRP A 205 -1.86 5.29 -12.08
N SER A 206 -1.54 6.54 -12.39
CA SER A 206 -1.29 7.02 -13.74
C SER A 206 0.16 7.46 -13.94
N LEU A 207 0.71 7.15 -15.12
CA LEU A 207 1.96 7.78 -15.60
C LEU A 207 1.77 9.15 -16.22
N TYR A 208 0.55 9.52 -16.59
CA TYR A 208 0.30 10.62 -17.52
C TYR A 208 0.97 11.93 -17.11
N ARG A 209 1.10 12.15 -15.80
CA ARG A 209 1.66 13.38 -15.22
C ARG A 209 3.04 13.22 -14.59
N ASN A 210 3.68 12.05 -14.71
CA ASN A 210 4.97 11.81 -14.05
C ASN A 210 6.16 12.42 -14.82
N GLY A 211 5.90 12.93 -16.01
CA GLY A 211 6.90 13.41 -16.94
C GLY A 211 7.04 12.44 -18.11
N ASP A 212 7.90 12.82 -19.04
CA ASP A 212 8.19 12.01 -20.22
C ASP A 212 9.48 11.20 -19.97
N PRO A 213 9.42 9.86 -20.02
CA PRO A 213 10.59 9.04 -19.73
C PRO A 213 11.68 9.16 -20.80
N GLU A 214 11.34 9.51 -22.05
CA GLU A 214 12.36 9.78 -23.08
C GLU A 214 13.16 11.06 -22.75
N SER A 215 12.49 12.07 -22.21
CA SER A 215 13.12 13.33 -21.81
C SER A 215 13.90 13.23 -20.49
N ASN A 216 13.34 12.55 -19.49
CA ASN A 216 13.98 12.37 -18.18
C ASN A 216 13.45 11.11 -17.47
N PHE A 217 14.02 9.97 -17.84
CA PHE A 217 13.68 8.66 -17.28
C PHE A 217 13.73 8.64 -15.75
N GLN A 218 14.79 9.18 -15.16
CA GLN A 218 15.00 9.12 -13.71
C GLN A 218 13.93 9.89 -12.92
N LEU A 219 13.54 11.07 -13.39
CA LEU A 219 12.45 11.83 -12.77
C LEU A 219 11.11 11.10 -12.90
N CYS A 220 10.82 10.56 -14.08
CA CYS A 220 9.59 9.81 -14.33
C CYS A 220 9.52 8.55 -13.47
N LEU A 221 10.62 7.80 -13.37
CA LEU A 221 10.75 6.64 -12.49
C LEU A 221 10.53 7.04 -11.03
N LYS A 222 11.27 8.02 -10.49
CA LYS A 222 11.15 8.44 -9.08
C LYS A 222 9.72 8.85 -8.70
N ARG A 223 9.04 9.62 -9.56
CA ARG A 223 7.63 9.99 -9.36
C ARG A 223 6.70 8.78 -9.42
N THR A 224 6.95 7.84 -10.34
CA THR A 224 6.16 6.63 -10.46
C THR A 224 6.32 5.72 -9.24
N LEU A 225 7.54 5.50 -8.76
CA LEU A 225 7.80 4.73 -7.54
C LEU A 225 7.09 5.33 -6.33
N ARG A 226 7.08 6.66 -6.22
CA ARG A 226 6.40 7.42 -5.17
C ARG A 226 4.90 7.15 -5.17
N ILE A 227 4.23 7.37 -6.30
CA ILE A 227 2.79 7.16 -6.41
C ILE A 227 2.44 5.67 -6.25
N ALA A 228 3.19 4.77 -6.88
CA ALA A 228 2.94 3.34 -6.81
C ALA A 228 3.00 2.82 -5.37
N THR A 229 4.01 3.22 -4.61
CA THR A 229 4.13 2.85 -3.19
C THR A 229 3.13 3.58 -2.28
N HIS A 230 2.75 4.81 -2.61
CA HIS A 230 1.71 5.56 -1.90
C HIS A 230 0.35 4.88 -2.00
N GLU A 231 -0.12 4.63 -3.22
CA GLU A 231 -1.42 3.99 -3.47
C GLU A 231 -1.44 2.55 -2.96
N THR A 232 -0.36 1.81 -3.15
CA THR A 232 -0.24 0.46 -2.55
C THR A 232 -0.28 0.53 -1.02
N GLY A 233 0.33 1.56 -0.42
CA GLY A 233 0.25 1.80 1.03
C GLY A 233 -1.18 1.94 1.53
N HIS A 234 -2.06 2.63 0.79
CA HIS A 234 -3.49 2.70 1.09
C HIS A 234 -4.16 1.32 1.06
N MET A 235 -3.78 0.44 0.12
CA MET A 235 -4.30 -0.93 0.03
C MET A 235 -3.88 -1.80 1.24
N PHE A 236 -2.79 -1.43 1.91
CA PHE A 236 -2.38 -1.97 3.22
C PHE A 236 -3.01 -1.22 4.40
N SER A 237 -4.10 -0.47 4.18
CA SER A 237 -4.85 0.31 5.17
C SER A 237 -4.08 1.46 5.82
N VAL A 238 -3.00 1.94 5.20
CA VAL A 238 -2.23 3.10 5.69
C VAL A 238 -2.92 4.38 5.25
N SER A 239 -3.40 5.20 6.19
CA SER A 239 -3.92 6.54 5.88
C SER A 239 -2.78 7.53 5.61
N HIS A 240 -3.13 8.67 5.02
CA HIS A 240 -2.18 9.77 4.87
C HIS A 240 -1.42 10.10 6.17
N CYS A 241 -0.14 10.41 6.01
CA CYS A 241 0.74 10.80 7.09
C CYS A 241 0.70 12.31 7.28
N THR A 242 0.41 12.74 8.51
CA THR A 242 0.41 14.16 8.89
C THR A 242 1.49 14.49 9.93
N ALA A 243 2.34 13.52 10.29
CA ALA A 243 3.28 13.64 11.40
C ALA A 243 4.72 14.00 10.98
N TYR A 244 5.12 13.63 9.76
CA TYR A 244 6.48 13.77 9.24
C TYR A 244 6.43 14.05 7.73
N GLU A 245 7.52 14.56 7.18
CA GLU A 245 7.82 14.43 5.75
C GLU A 245 7.89 12.92 5.41
N CYS A 246 6.99 12.44 4.56
CA CYS A 246 6.78 11.00 4.33
C CYS A 246 6.21 10.75 2.94
N ASN A 247 6.55 9.62 2.33
CA ASN A 247 5.92 9.17 1.09
C ASN A 247 4.40 9.03 1.18
N MET A 248 3.86 8.76 2.38
CA MET A 248 2.42 8.65 2.63
C MET A 248 1.73 9.99 2.89
N CYS A 249 2.37 11.14 2.68
CA CYS A 249 1.68 12.44 2.76
C CYS A 249 0.75 12.62 1.56
N GLY A 250 -0.49 13.09 1.79
CA GLY A 250 -1.36 13.50 0.68
C GLY A 250 -0.75 14.67 -0.09
N SER A 251 -1.12 14.81 -1.37
CA SER A 251 -0.58 15.87 -2.22
C SER A 251 -1.59 16.38 -3.24
N ASN A 252 -1.63 17.71 -3.40
CA ASN A 252 -2.45 18.39 -4.42
C ASN A 252 -1.71 18.64 -5.73
N SER A 253 -0.38 18.47 -5.78
CA SER A 253 0.43 18.87 -6.94
C SER A 253 1.74 18.08 -7.06
N LEU A 254 2.30 18.02 -8.26
CA LEU A 254 3.62 17.42 -8.48
C LEU A 254 4.69 18.12 -7.65
N SER A 255 4.66 19.46 -7.56
CA SER A 255 5.64 20.19 -6.79
C SER A 255 5.56 19.89 -5.29
N GLU A 256 4.36 19.68 -4.75
CA GLU A 256 4.21 19.19 -3.37
C GLU A 256 4.72 17.78 -3.21
N SER A 257 4.34 16.85 -4.10
CA SER A 257 4.79 15.46 -4.07
C SER A 257 6.31 15.34 -4.21
N ASP A 258 6.93 16.10 -5.13
CA ASP A 258 8.37 16.08 -5.42
C ASP A 258 9.21 16.50 -4.21
N ARG A 259 8.68 17.41 -3.38
CA ARG A 259 9.35 17.88 -2.15
C ARG A 259 9.33 16.86 -1.02
N ARG A 260 8.52 15.79 -1.11
CA ARG A 260 8.45 14.72 -0.10
C ARG A 260 9.45 13.61 -0.43
N PRO A 261 9.89 12.82 0.56
CA PRO A 261 10.76 11.67 0.28
C PRO A 261 9.99 10.47 -0.31
N LEU A 262 10.69 9.56 -1.01
CA LEU A 262 10.14 8.25 -1.40
C LEU A 262 10.09 7.25 -0.21
N TYR A 263 10.91 7.48 0.81
CA TYR A 263 10.94 6.63 2.00
C TYR A 263 9.80 6.97 2.99
N LEU A 264 9.51 6.00 3.86
CA LEU A 264 8.48 6.13 4.90
C LEU A 264 9.07 6.72 6.17
N CYS A 265 8.27 7.54 6.85
CA CYS A 265 8.60 7.99 8.20
C CYS A 265 8.53 6.83 9.23
N PRO A 266 9.05 7.00 10.46
CA PRO A 266 9.12 5.91 11.44
C PRO A 266 7.76 5.27 11.74
N ASN A 267 6.72 6.10 11.81
CA ASN A 267 5.35 5.63 12.00
C ASN A 267 4.87 4.75 10.84
N CYS A 268 5.13 5.15 9.58
CA CYS A 268 4.66 4.39 8.43
C CYS A 268 5.55 3.15 8.14
N VAL A 269 6.85 3.20 8.44
CA VAL A 269 7.73 2.02 8.46
C VAL A 269 7.17 0.94 9.37
N ALA A 270 6.81 1.29 10.61
CA ALA A 270 6.23 0.34 11.56
C ALA A 270 4.92 -0.28 11.06
N LYS A 271 4.07 0.50 10.37
CA LYS A 271 2.82 -0.01 9.77
C LYS A 271 3.08 -1.02 8.67
N ILE A 272 3.99 -0.71 7.75
CA ILE A 272 4.32 -1.61 6.64
C ILE A 272 4.99 -2.88 7.16
N ILE A 273 5.96 -2.78 8.07
CA ILE A 273 6.58 -3.97 8.66
C ILE A 273 5.56 -4.82 9.42
N TRP A 274 4.61 -4.19 10.12
CA TRP A 274 3.52 -4.92 10.78
C TRP A 274 2.69 -5.73 9.79
N SER A 275 2.30 -5.12 8.67
CA SER A 275 1.40 -5.74 7.68
C SER A 275 2.10 -6.75 6.79
N THR A 276 3.38 -6.58 6.50
CA THR A 276 4.15 -7.48 5.63
C THR A 276 4.92 -8.54 6.42
N ASN A 277 5.02 -8.37 7.75
CA ASN A 277 5.86 -9.19 8.61
C ASN A 277 7.32 -9.30 8.13
N SER A 278 7.83 -8.24 7.48
CA SER A 278 9.20 -8.18 6.99
C SER A 278 10.21 -7.97 8.10
N ASP A 279 11.42 -8.50 7.97
CA ASP A 279 12.54 -8.09 8.81
C ASP A 279 13.00 -6.66 8.42
N PRO A 280 13.18 -5.73 9.38
CA PRO A 280 13.57 -4.37 9.08
C PRO A 280 14.96 -4.26 8.45
N VAL A 281 15.93 -5.07 8.88
CA VAL A 281 17.30 -5.02 8.36
C VAL A 281 17.32 -5.51 6.92
N GLU A 282 16.76 -6.70 6.66
CA GLU A 282 16.68 -7.28 5.32
C GLU A 282 15.93 -6.34 4.35
N ARG A 283 14.82 -5.75 4.82
CA ARG A 283 14.06 -4.78 4.03
C ARG A 283 14.89 -3.56 3.65
N PHE A 284 15.61 -2.95 4.60
CA PHE A 284 16.43 -1.77 4.32
C PHE A 284 17.66 -2.10 3.46
N GLU A 285 18.25 -3.28 3.57
CA GLU A 285 19.33 -3.72 2.69
C GLU A 285 18.88 -3.83 1.23
N LYS A 286 17.72 -4.48 0.99
CA LYS A 286 17.17 -4.61 -0.36
C LYS A 286 16.78 -3.25 -0.94
N LEU A 287 16.17 -2.37 -0.14
CA LEU A 287 15.83 -1.01 -0.58
C LEU A 287 17.07 -0.19 -0.91
N LEU A 288 18.11 -0.26 -0.07
CA LEU A 288 19.41 0.37 -0.36
C LEU A 288 19.99 -0.12 -1.68
N GLY A 289 20.02 -1.44 -1.89
CA GLY A 289 20.56 -2.04 -3.11
C GLY A 289 19.80 -1.60 -4.36
N PHE A 290 18.46 -1.55 -4.31
CA PHE A 290 17.65 -1.03 -5.40
C PHE A 290 17.96 0.46 -5.67
N CYS A 291 17.97 1.29 -4.63
CA CYS A 291 18.23 2.72 -4.78
C CYS A 291 19.63 3.00 -5.36
N GLN A 292 20.66 2.26 -4.94
CA GLN A 292 22.01 2.38 -5.52
C GLN A 292 22.06 1.95 -6.99
N LYS A 293 21.39 0.85 -7.34
CA LYS A 293 21.33 0.34 -8.72
C LYS A 293 20.65 1.31 -9.68
N HIS A 294 19.71 2.11 -9.18
CA HIS A 294 18.87 3.00 -9.97
C HIS A 294 19.12 4.50 -9.71
N GLU A 295 20.26 4.86 -9.11
CA GLU A 295 20.71 6.24 -8.92
C GLU A 295 19.71 7.12 -8.13
N LEU A 296 19.03 6.51 -7.15
CA LEU A 296 18.15 7.19 -6.20
C LEU A 296 18.96 7.60 -4.97
N ASP A 297 19.88 8.55 -5.16
CA ASP A 297 20.95 8.87 -4.20
C ASP A 297 20.45 9.30 -2.81
N ASP A 298 19.46 10.22 -2.76
CA ASP A 298 18.88 10.68 -1.49
C ASP A 298 18.27 9.50 -0.70
N GLU A 299 17.57 8.62 -1.42
CA GLU A 299 16.96 7.43 -0.84
C GLU A 299 18.01 6.39 -0.40
N ALA A 300 19.07 6.21 -1.20
CA ALA A 300 20.18 5.34 -0.85
C ALA A 300 20.90 5.82 0.42
N GLU A 301 21.18 7.12 0.53
CA GLU A 301 21.77 7.71 1.74
C GLU A 301 20.87 7.47 2.97
N TYR A 302 19.56 7.71 2.82
CA TYR A 302 18.60 7.44 3.87
C TYR A 302 18.64 5.97 4.32
N TYR A 303 18.53 5.00 3.40
CA TYR A 303 18.48 3.59 3.78
C TYR A 303 19.80 3.09 4.38
N ALA A 304 20.95 3.61 3.95
CA ALA A 304 22.24 3.34 4.58
C ALA A 304 22.28 3.82 6.05
N ASN A 305 21.71 5.00 6.33
CA ASN A 305 21.62 5.53 7.70
C ASN A 305 20.56 4.80 8.53
N ALA A 306 19.43 4.41 7.95
CA ALA A 306 18.41 3.60 8.60
C ALA A 306 18.95 2.23 9.02
N LEU A 307 19.79 1.58 8.20
CA LEU A 307 20.48 0.33 8.55
C LEU A 307 21.40 0.51 9.76
N LYS A 308 22.21 1.58 9.78
CA LYS A 308 23.08 1.89 10.93
C LYS A 308 22.27 2.12 12.20
N ALA A 309 21.12 2.79 12.10
CA ALA A 309 20.25 3.05 13.25
C ALA A 309 19.56 1.78 13.75
N THR A 310 19.17 0.87 12.85
CA THR A 310 18.44 -0.37 13.17
C THR A 310 19.34 -1.44 13.80
N ARG A 311 20.63 -1.45 13.46
CA ARG A 311 21.62 -2.44 13.95
C ARG A 311 22.26 -2.10 15.30
N ARG A 312 21.99 -0.91 15.85
CA ARG A 312 22.49 -0.46 17.15
C ARG A 312 21.62 -1.02 18.27
#